data_AF-A0DJ45-F1
#
_entry.id   AF-A0DJ45-F1
#
_cell.length_a   1.000
_cell.length_b   1.000
_cell.length_c   1.000
_cell.angle_alpha   90.00
_cell.angle_beta   90.00
_cell.angle_gamma   90.00
#
_symmetry.space_group_name_H-M   'P 1'
#
loop_
_entity.id
_entity.type
_entity.pdbx_description
1 polymer ?
#
loop_
_entity_poly.entity_id
_entity_poly.type
_entity_poly.pdbx_seq_one_letter_code
_entity_poly.pdbx_strand_id
1 'polypeptide(L)'
;MRNGLQKQETDRRYDTSKIIFPFDNIMIKKLRTQQFIIKEEKIECSICLKLVIENEIASQIRECKHTFHQLCLQKWYNINNKCPLCRQQI
;
A
#
# COMPACT_ATOMS: atom_id res chain seq x y z
N MET A 1 -30.45 12.96 -28.55
CA MET A 1 -30.67 12.40 -27.20
C MET A 1 -29.63 11.32 -26.95
N ARG A 2 -28.43 11.69 -26.47
CA ARG A 2 -27.38 10.72 -26.09
C ARG A 2 -27.03 11.03 -24.64
N ASN A 3 -27.42 10.16 -23.72
CA ASN A 3 -27.04 10.31 -22.32
C ASN A 3 -26.52 8.98 -21.78
N GLY A 4 -25.27 9.02 -21.31
CA GLY A 4 -24.79 8.25 -20.18
C GLY A 4 -24.39 6.81 -20.45
N LEU A 5 -23.23 6.61 -21.08
CA LEU A 5 -22.52 5.33 -21.06
C LEU A 5 -22.20 4.90 -19.61
N GLN A 6 -22.38 3.60 -19.38
CA GLN A 6 -22.23 2.89 -18.12
C GLN A 6 -21.05 3.34 -17.24
N LYS A 7 -21.41 3.66 -15.98
CA LYS A 7 -20.53 3.69 -14.80
C LYS A 7 -19.99 2.27 -14.50
N GLN A 8 -18.75 2.00 -14.92
CA GLN A 8 -18.01 0.79 -14.55
C GLN A 8 -17.13 1.05 -13.32
N GLU A 9 -17.54 0.42 -12.22
CA GLU A 9 -16.73 -0.39 -11.29
C GLU A 9 -15.25 0.00 -11.06
N THR A 10 -14.96 0.59 -9.88
CA THR A 10 -13.69 0.33 -9.17
C THR A 10 -13.95 0.19 -7.66
N ASP A 11 -13.33 -0.81 -7.05
CA ASP A 11 -13.55 -1.31 -5.69
C ASP A 11 -13.50 -0.23 -4.58
N ARG A 12 -14.57 -0.14 -3.76
CA ARG A 12 -14.73 0.77 -2.60
C ARG A 12 -13.88 0.38 -1.36
N ARG A 13 -12.73 -0.27 -1.53
CA ARG A 13 -11.95 -0.81 -0.38
C ARG A 13 -10.95 0.18 0.21
N TYR A 14 -10.51 1.16 -0.56
CA TYR A 14 -9.41 2.05 -0.18
C TYR A 14 -9.73 3.48 -0.60
N ASP A 15 -9.50 4.45 0.28
CA ASP A 15 -9.66 5.85 -0.07
C ASP A 15 -8.36 6.42 -0.63
N THR A 16 -8.31 6.47 -1.96
CA THR A 16 -7.21 7.06 -2.70
C THR A 16 -7.23 8.60 -2.67
N SER A 17 -8.32 9.23 -2.21
CA SER A 17 -8.46 10.69 -2.16
C SER A 17 -7.77 11.34 -0.96
N LYS A 18 -7.44 10.56 0.06
CA LYS A 18 -6.67 11.00 1.24
C LYS A 18 -5.17 10.75 1.13
N ILE A 19 -4.66 10.30 -0.03
CA ILE A 19 -3.21 10.16 -0.23
C ILE A 19 -2.59 11.55 -0.12
N ILE A 20 -2.12 11.89 1.08
CA ILE A 20 -1.10 12.90 1.24
C ILE A 20 0.07 12.28 0.48
N PHE A 21 0.45 12.90 -0.64
CA PHE A 21 1.74 12.66 -1.26
C PHE A 21 2.71 13.63 -0.56
N PRO A 22 3.25 13.35 0.65
CA PRO A 22 4.39 14.11 1.12
C PRO A 22 5.55 13.67 0.24
N PHE A 23 5.87 14.49 -0.76
CA PHE A 23 6.94 14.25 -1.73
C PHE A 23 8.35 14.23 -1.11
N ASP A 24 8.46 14.28 0.22
CA ASP A 24 9.72 14.41 0.96
C ASP A 24 10.03 13.17 1.82
N ASN A 25 10.06 12.00 1.20
CA ASN A 25 10.85 10.87 1.73
C ASN A 25 11.59 10.18 0.58
N ILE A 26 12.79 10.68 0.31
CA ILE A 26 13.68 10.41 -0.84
C ILE A 26 14.02 8.92 -1.05
N MET A 27 13.64 8.01 -0.15
CA MET A 27 13.98 6.57 -0.22
C MET A 27 12.93 5.67 -0.91
N ILE A 28 11.69 6.15 -1.12
CA ILE A 28 10.61 5.29 -1.67
C ILE A 28 10.52 5.37 -3.22
N LYS A 29 11.20 6.31 -3.88
CA LYS A 29 11.13 6.52 -5.34
C LYS A 29 11.45 5.28 -6.21
N LYS A 30 12.08 4.23 -5.65
CA LYS A 30 12.41 2.99 -6.38
C LYS A 30 11.56 1.77 -6.02
N LEU A 31 10.71 1.85 -5.01
CA LEU A 31 9.93 0.71 -4.56
C LEU A 31 8.77 0.44 -5.53
N ARG A 32 8.66 -0.78 -6.08
CA ARG A 32 7.49 -1.20 -6.89
C ARG A 32 6.28 -1.42 -5.98
N THR A 33 5.86 -0.37 -5.28
CA THR A 33 4.80 -0.41 -4.27
C THR A 33 3.68 0.57 -4.58
N GLN A 34 2.47 0.26 -4.12
CA GLN A 34 1.31 1.15 -4.11
C GLN A 34 0.96 1.46 -2.65
N GLN A 35 0.74 2.73 -2.35
CA GLN A 35 0.39 3.20 -1.01
C GLN A 35 -1.10 3.57 -0.95
N PHE A 36 -1.73 3.28 0.18
CA PHE A 36 -3.12 3.63 0.45
C PHE A 36 -3.36 3.78 1.95
N ILE A 37 -4.43 4.50 2.29
CA ILE A 37 -4.89 4.65 3.67
C ILE A 37 -5.99 3.62 3.93
N ILE A 38 -5.84 2.89 5.04
CA ILE A 38 -6.85 1.93 5.50
C ILE A 38 -8.04 2.70 6.09
N LYS A 39 -9.26 2.32 5.68
CA LYS A 39 -10.51 2.85 6.23
C LYS A 39 -11.24 1.87 7.14
N GLU A 40 -11.42 0.62 6.73
CA GLU A 40 -12.34 -0.30 7.44
C GLU A 40 -11.81 -1.76 7.56
N GLU A 41 -10.77 -2.15 6.82
CA GLU A 41 -10.20 -3.52 6.88
C GLU A 41 -8.95 -3.62 7.75
N LYS A 42 -8.90 -4.65 8.62
CA LYS A 42 -7.76 -4.95 9.48
C LYS A 42 -6.73 -5.78 8.71
N ILE A 43 -5.78 -5.12 8.03
CA ILE A 43 -4.63 -5.82 7.43
C ILE A 43 -3.61 -6.12 8.51
N GLU A 44 -3.15 -7.36 8.65
CA GLU A 44 -2.07 -7.69 9.57
C GLU A 44 -0.71 -7.48 8.91
N CYS A 45 0.14 -6.65 9.50
CA CYS A 45 1.50 -6.44 9.04
C CYS A 45 2.42 -7.54 9.59
N SER A 46 2.84 -8.48 8.74
CA SER A 46 3.68 -9.60 9.17
C SER A 46 5.10 -9.22 9.59
N ILE A 47 5.51 -7.95 9.45
CA ILE A 47 6.81 -7.45 9.92
C ILE A 47 6.76 -7.11 11.41
N CYS A 48 5.69 -6.45 11.87
CA CYS A 48 5.54 -6.00 13.25
C CYS A 48 4.48 -6.79 14.04
N LEU A 49 3.77 -7.71 13.37
CA LEU A 49 2.68 -8.52 13.92
C LEU A 49 1.55 -7.68 14.53
N LYS A 50 1.31 -6.50 13.95
CA LYS A 50 0.23 -5.59 14.36
C LYS A 50 -0.69 -5.30 13.19
N LEU A 51 -1.93 -4.98 13.51
CA LEU A 51 -2.91 -4.53 12.52
C LEU A 51 -2.54 -3.13 12.01
N VAL A 52 -2.71 -2.94 10.71
CA VAL A 52 -2.75 -1.63 10.08
C VAL A 52 -4.12 -1.04 10.38
N ILE A 53 -4.15 0.02 11.19
CA ILE A 53 -5.39 0.64 11.66
C ILE A 53 -5.80 1.82 10.79
N GLU A 54 -7.01 2.32 11.01
CA GLU A 54 -7.55 3.47 10.30
C GLU A 54 -6.59 4.67 10.38
N ASN A 55 -6.42 5.37 9.26
CA ASN A 55 -5.49 6.50 9.08
C ASN A 55 -3.99 6.14 9.07
N GLU A 56 -3.63 4.85 9.17
CA GLU A 56 -2.27 4.43 8.86
C GLU A 56 -2.07 4.21 7.35
N ILE A 57 -0.85 4.46 6.89
CA ILE A 57 -0.46 4.23 5.50
C ILE A 57 0.04 2.80 5.34
N ALA A 58 -0.65 2.05 4.50
CA ALA A 58 -0.24 0.74 4.04
C ALA A 58 0.54 0.84 2.73
N SER A 59 1.56 0.02 2.57
CA SER A 59 2.29 -0.18 1.31
C SER A 59 2.08 -1.61 0.84
N GLN A 60 1.55 -1.76 -0.37
CA GLN A 60 1.42 -3.03 -1.06
C GLN A 60 2.47 -3.15 -2.16
N ILE A 61 3.17 -4.28 -2.23
CA ILE A 61 4.12 -4.57 -3.32
C ILE A 61 3.34 -4.98 -4.56
N ARG A 62 3.58 -4.36 -5.72
CA ARG A 62 2.80 -4.61 -6.96
C ARG A 62 2.96 -6.03 -7.50
N GLU A 63 4.17 -6.58 -7.43
CA GLU A 63 4.49 -7.89 -8.00
C GLU A 63 3.84 -9.05 -7.23
N CYS A 64 3.75 -8.94 -5.90
CA CYS A 64 3.27 -10.02 -5.03
C CYS A 64 1.99 -9.70 -4.26
N LYS A 65 1.52 -8.45 -4.34
CA LYS A 65 0.31 -7.92 -3.69
C LYS A 65 0.29 -8.04 -2.16
N HIS A 66 1.42 -8.33 -1.52
CA HIS A 66 1.55 -8.33 -0.07
C HIS A 66 1.59 -6.91 0.48
N THR A 67 0.84 -6.69 1.56
CA THR A 67 0.63 -5.39 2.18
C THR A 67 1.24 -5.35 3.57
N PHE A 68 1.91 -4.24 3.90
CA PHE A 68 2.53 -3.99 5.20
C PHE A 68 2.33 -2.52 5.58
N HIS A 69 2.61 -2.15 6.83
CA HIS A 69 2.79 -0.74 7.16
C HIS A 69 3.88 -0.12 6.27
N GLN A 70 3.66 1.10 5.78
CA GLN A 70 4.65 1.82 4.97
C GLN A 70 6.02 1.87 5.67
N LEU A 71 6.03 2.25 6.95
CA LEU A 71 7.27 2.38 7.73
C LEU A 71 7.96 1.03 7.96
N CYS A 72 7.19 -0.04 8.16
CA CYS A 72 7.74 -1.38 8.33
C CYS A 72 8.40 -1.86 7.04
N LEU A 73 7.71 -1.71 5.90
CA LEU A 73 8.26 -2.08 4.60
C LEU A 73 9.50 -1.25 4.25
N GLN A 74 9.49 0.05 4.55
CA GLN A 74 10.63 0.93 4.31
C GLN A 74 11.86 0.50 5.14
N LYS A 75 11.68 0.23 6.44
CA LYS A 75 12.77 -0.26 7.29
C LYS A 75 13.31 -1.61 6.81
N TRP A 76 12.43 -2.51 6.42
CA TRP A 76 12.81 -3.81 5.87
C TRP A 76 13.59 -3.65 4.57
N TYR A 77 13.10 -2.81 3.64
CA TYR A 77 13.71 -2.63 2.33
C TYR A 77 15.13 -2.05 2.39
N ASN A 78 15.40 -1.18 3.37
CA ASN A 78 16.74 -0.64 3.59
C ASN A 78 17.78 -1.73 3.90
N ILE A 79 17.34 -2.91 4.35
CA ILE A 79 18.20 -4.04 4.69
C ILE A 79 18.07 -5.17 3.64
N ASN A 80 16.87 -5.40 3.11
CA ASN A 80 16.54 -6.50 2.21
C ASN A 80 15.67 -6.03 1.04
N ASN A 81 16.08 -6.31 -0.20
CA ASN A 81 15.32 -5.98 -1.41
C ASN A 81 14.25 -7.03 -1.80
N LYS A 82 13.79 -7.85 -0.84
CA LYS A 82 12.85 -8.97 -1.08
C LYS A 82 11.64 -8.87 -0.15
N CYS A 83 10.49 -9.32 -0.62
CA CYS A 83 9.26 -9.40 0.15
C CYS A 83 9.46 -10.27 1.41
N PRO A 84 9.06 -9.80 2.61
CA PRO A 84 9.14 -10.60 3.84
C PRO A 84 8.34 -11.90 3.78
N LEU A 85 7.25 -11.94 3.00
CA LEU A 85 6.34 -13.08 2.93
C LEU A 85 6.75 -14.09 1.86
N CYS A 86 6.89 -13.65 0.61
CA CYS A 86 7.16 -14.56 -0.52
C CYS A 86 8.59 -14.50 -1.05
N ARG A 87 9.45 -13.64 -0.51
CA ARG A 87 10.86 -13.45 -0.95
C ARG A 87 11.03 -13.01 -2.41
N GLN A 88 9.96 -12.60 -3.10
CA GLN A 88 10.04 -11.96 -4.42
C GLN A 88 10.68 -10.57 -4.33
N GLN A 89 11.38 -10.15 -5.38
CA GLN A 89 12.11 -8.89 -5.39
C GLN A 89 11.17 -7.68 -5.43
N ILE A 90 11.36 -6.73 -4.50
CA ILE A 90 10.58 -5.49 -4.40
C ILE A 90 11.11 -4.42 -5.34
#